data_AF-A0A3B9UTX6-F1
#
_entry.id   AF-A0A3B9UTX6-F1
#
_cell.length_a   1.000
_cell.length_b   1.000
_cell.length_c   1.000
_cell.angle_alpha   90.00
_cell.angle_beta   90.00
_cell.angle_gamma   90.00
#
_symmetry.space_group_name_H-M   'P 1'
#
loop_
_entity.id
_entity.type
_entity.pdbx_description
1 polymer ?
#
loop_
_entity_poly.entity_id
_entity_poly.type
_entity_poly.pdbx_seq_one_letter_code
_entity_poly.pdbx_strand_id
1 'polypeptide(L)' 'MYLLAINKLTQEVVGKIDLLKETVDHEEVWGIGCILIRKYYGNGYATEGAETMADYAFKLNFLGGVL' A
#
# COMPACT_ATOMS: atom_id res chain seq x y z
N MET A 1 -3.01 -0.02 -8.11
CA MET A 1 -3.48 1.35 -7.79
C MET A 1 -2.37 2.10 -7.07
N TYR A 2 -2.21 3.38 -7.36
CA TYR A 2 -1.13 4.23 -6.82
C TYR A 2 -1.68 5.23 -5.80
N LEU A 3 -1.14 5.25 -4.58
CA LEU A 3 -1.50 6.23 -3.56
C LEU A 3 -0.27 7.01 -3.06
N LEU A 4 -0.45 8.33 -2.98
CA LEU A 4 0.54 9.24 -2.39
C LEU A 4 0.46 9.15 -0.87
N ALA A 5 1.58 8.86 -0.21
CA ALA A 5 1.67 8.89 1.25
C ALA A 5 2.01 10.32 1.70
N ILE A 6 1.18 10.88 2.58
CA ILE A 6 1.29 12.26 3.08
C ILE A 6 1.37 12.24 4.60
N ASN A 7 2.28 13.01 5.18
CA ASN A 7 2.28 13.30 6.60
C ASN A 7 1.06 14.19 6.94
N LYS A 8 0.12 13.68 7.74
CA LYS A 8 -1.14 14.37 8.04
C LYS A 8 -0.94 15.72 8.75
N LEU A 9 0.14 15.90 9.51
CA LEU A 9 0.42 17.15 10.25
C LEU A 9 1.13 18.18 9.38
N THR A 10 2.20 17.77 8.69
CA THR A 10 3.03 18.71 7.91
C THR A 10 2.56 18.89 6.48
N GLN A 11 1.65 18.02 6.01
CA GLN A 11 1.20 17.92 4.61
C GLN A 11 2.33 17.61 3.62
N GLU A 12 3.52 17.24 4.10
CA GLU A 12 4.61 16.84 3.24
C GLU A 12 4.37 15.46 2.64
N VAL A 13 4.81 15.27 1.39
CA VAL A 13 4.89 13.95 0.77
C VAL A 13 5.95 13.13 1.50
N VAL A 14 5.58 11.95 1.99
CA VAL A 14 6.50 11.01 2.64
C VAL A 14 6.90 9.86 1.73
N GLY A 15 6.17 9.65 0.64
CA GLY A 15 6.46 8.62 -0.35
C GLY A 15 5.21 8.16 -1.08
N LYS A 16 5.20 6.89 -1.47
CA LYS A 16 4.09 6.25 -2.16
C LYS A 16 3.90 4.81 -1.68
N ILE A 17 2.65 4.35 -1.79
CA ILE A 17 2.26 2.99 -1.44
C ILE A 17 1.28 2.49 -2.51
N ASP A 18 1.58 1.33 -3.07
CA ASP A 18 0.93 0.81 -4.27
C ASP A 18 0.39 -0.61 -4.04
N LEU A 19 -0.81 -0.90 -4.57
CA LEU A 19 -1.28 -2.29 -4.76
C LEU A 19 -0.88 -2.74 -6.16
N LEU A 20 -0.18 -3.87 -6.22
CA LEU A 20 0.44 -4.44 -7.42
C LEU A 20 -0.17 -5.81 -7.68
N LYS A 21 -0.44 -6.13 -8.95
CA LYS A 21 -0.65 -7.53 -9.36
C LYS A 21 0.70 -8.08 -9.78
N GLU A 22 1.09 -9.18 -9.18
CA GLU A 22 2.38 -9.82 -9.42
C GLU A 22 2.17 -11.30 -9.72
N THR A 23 3.13 -11.90 -10.43
CA THR A 23 3.17 -13.36 -10.62
C THR A 23 4.33 -13.91 -9.80
N VAL A 24 4.01 -14.73 -8.80
CA VAL A 24 4.98 -15.40 -7.94
C VAL A 24 4.70 -16.89 -8.02
N ASP A 25 5.72 -17.70 -8.32
CA ASP A 25 5.59 -19.16 -8.45
C ASP A 25 4.43 -19.59 -9.38
N HIS A 26 4.28 -18.90 -10.52
CA HIS A 26 3.20 -19.09 -11.49
C HIS A 26 1.77 -18.74 -11.03
N GLU A 27 1.61 -18.21 -9.81
CA GLU A 27 0.33 -17.77 -9.26
C GLU A 27 0.18 -16.23 -9.34
N GLU A 28 -1.02 -15.76 -9.67
CA GLU A 28 -1.34 -14.32 -9.59
C GLU A 28 -1.61 -13.94 -8.13
N VAL A 29 -0.82 -13.01 -7.60
CA VAL A 29 -0.93 -12.51 -6.23
C VAL A 29 -1.03 -11.00 -6.20
N TRP A 30 -1.64 -10.49 -5.12
CA TRP A 30 -1.60 -9.07 -4.82
C TRP A 30 -0.38 -8.76 -3.94
N GLY A 31 0.50 -7.91 -4.44
CA GLY A 31 1.63 -7.34 -3.71
C GLY A 31 1.35 -5.92 -3.20
N ILE A 32 2.08 -5.50 -2.18
CA ILE A 32 2.08 -4.13 -1.66
C ILE A 32 3.48 -3.55 -1.80
N GLY A 33 3.61 -2.53 -2.66
CA GLY A 33 4.85 -1.79 -2.84
C GLY A 33 4.91 -0.56 -1.94
N CYS A 34 6.05 -0.30 -1.31
CA CYS A 34 6.27 0.90 -0.50
C CYS A 34 7.60 1.55 -0.88
N ILE A 35 7.55 2.82 -1.32
CA ILE A 35 8.75 3.63 -1.57
C ILE A 35 8.61 4.91 -0.76
N LEU A 36 9.43 5.06 0.28
CA LEU A 36 9.42 6.20 1.17
C LEU A 36 10.66 7.06 1.00
N ILE A 37 10.54 8.35 1.30
CA ILE A 37 11.69 9.26 1.33
C ILE A 37 12.49 8.95 2.59
N ARG A 38 13.82 8.77 2.43
CA ARG A 38 14.75 8.35 3.48
C ARG A 38 14.65 9.16 4.78
N LYS A 39 14.38 10.48 4.70
CA LYS A 39 14.24 11.34 5.90
C LYS A 39 13.10 10.92 6.83
N TYR A 40 12.14 10.13 6.35
CA TYR A 40 11.01 9.64 7.13
C TYR A 40 11.14 8.18 7.57
N TYR A 41 12.27 7.52 7.34
CA TYR A 41 12.46 6.14 7.80
C TYR A 41 12.41 6.07 9.33
N GLY A 42 11.96 4.93 9.87
CA GLY A 42 11.82 4.72 11.32
C GLY A 42 10.58 5.36 11.96
N ASN A 43 9.71 6.02 11.18
CA ASN A 43 8.48 6.65 11.69
C ASN A 43 7.22 5.76 11.57
N GLY A 44 7.36 4.50 11.17
CA GLY A 44 6.23 3.55 11.04
C GLY A 44 5.34 3.71 9.80
N TYR A 45 5.60 4.68 8.92
CA TYR A 45 4.75 4.94 7.74
C TYR A 45 4.62 3.76 6.76
N ALA A 46 5.67 2.94 6.63
CA ALA A 46 5.60 1.74 5.81
C ALA A 46 4.58 0.74 6.36
N THR A 47 4.57 0.56 7.68
CA THR A 47 3.63 -0.33 8.37
C THR A 47 2.19 0.19 8.28
N GLU A 48 1.94 1.43 8.70
CA GLU A 48 0.57 2.03 8.66
C GLU A 48 -0.02 1.92 7.25
N GLY A 49 0.78 2.28 6.25
CA GLY A 49 0.30 2.29 4.88
C GLY A 49 0.15 0.90 4.26
N ALA A 50 1.02 -0.05 4.57
CA ALA A 50 0.86 -1.44 4.11
C ALA A 50 -0.37 -2.11 4.73
N GLU A 51 -0.60 -1.94 6.04
CA GLU A 51 -1.79 -2.45 6.72
C GLU A 51 -3.07 -1.86 6.13
N THR A 52 -3.09 -0.53 5.91
CA THR A 52 -4.23 0.15 5.30
C THR A 52 -4.50 -0.36 3.88
N MET A 53 -3.46 -0.60 3.08
CA MET A 53 -3.60 -1.13 1.72
C MET A 53 -4.05 -2.58 1.71
N ALA A 54 -3.60 -3.41 2.65
CA ALA A 54 -4.07 -4.77 2.82
C ALA A 54 -5.57 -4.79 3.16
N ASP A 55 -5.98 -4.02 4.16
CA ASP A 55 -7.39 -3.85 4.54
C ASP A 55 -8.24 -3.39 3.37
N TYR A 56 -7.72 -2.43 2.60
CA TYR A 56 -8.41 -1.90 1.43
C TYR A 56 -8.55 -2.96 0.32
N ALA A 57 -7.49 -3.72 0.03
CA ALA A 57 -7.53 -4.80 -0.96
C ALA A 57 -8.55 -5.88 -0.60
N PHE A 58 -8.60 -6.28 0.68
CA PHE A 58 -9.61 -7.25 1.14
C PHE A 58 -11.02 -6.69 1.07
N LYS A 59 -11.24 -5.41 1.40
CA LYS A 59 -12.55 -4.75 1.25
C LYS A 59 -12.98 -4.67 -0.21
N LEU A 60 -12.07 -4.35 -1.13
CA LEU A 60 -12.35 -4.37 -2.57
C LEU A 60 -12.66 -5.77 -3.07
N ASN A 61 -11.91 -6.78 -2.63
CA ASN A 61 -12.18 -8.17 -3.02
C ASN A 61 -13.48 -8.70 -2.40
N PHE A 62 -13.94 -8.15 -1.26
CA PHE A 62 -15.29 -8.40 -0.75
C PHE A 62 -16.39 -7.78 -1.62
N LEU A 63 -16.06 -6.77 -2.42
CA LEU A 63 -16.97 -6.14 -3.39
C LEU A 63 -16.83 -6.73 -4.81
N GLY A 64 -15.70 -7.38 -5.11
CA GLY A 64 -15.42 -8.07 -6.38
C GLY A 64 -15.62 -9.58 -6.34
N GLY A 65 -15.77 -10.17 -5.14
CA GLY A 65 -16.16 -11.55 -4.92
C GLY A 65 -17.66 -11.73 -5.01
N VAL A 66 -18.23 -11.50 -6.20
CA VAL A 66 -19.45 -12.22 -6.58
C VAL A 66 -19.01 -13.60 -7.04
N LEU A 67 -19.59 -14.61 -6.39
CA LEU A 67 -19.60 -16.04 -6.77
C LEU A 67 -19.75 -16.27 -8.27
#